data_AF-A0A9X0TFM2-F1
#
_entry.id   AF-A0A9X0TFM2-F1
#
_cell.length_a   1.000
_cell.length_b   1.000
_cell.length_c   1.000
_cell.angle_alpha   90.00
_cell.angle_beta   90.00
_cell.angle_gamma   90.00
#
_symmetry.space_group_name_H-M   'P 1'
#
loop_
_entity.id
_entity.type
_entity.pdbx_description
1 polymer ?
#
loop_
_entity_poly.entity_id
_entity_poly.type
_entity_poly.pdbx_seq_one_letter_code
_entity_poly.pdbx_strand_id
1 'polypeptide(L)' 'MDDRLEEQGWRYEFERLEGAYAPSTMRSYRPDFEDFERWCSENEMMQPFPTTVEAVCESPENEGKSMAPSTV' A
#
# COMPACT_ATOMS: atom_id res chain seq x y z
N MET A 1 -0.72 1.42 24.27
CA MET A 1 -0.66 0.83 22.92
C MET A 1 0.58 -0.06 22.88
N ASP A 2 0.49 -1.25 22.30
CA ASP A 2 1.60 -2.23 22.32
C ASP A 2 2.70 -1.80 21.34
N ASP A 3 3.83 -1.32 21.88
CA ASP A 3 5.02 -0.81 21.17
C ASP A 3 5.58 -1.77 20.10
N ARG A 4 5.26 -3.07 20.19
CA ARG A 4 5.78 -4.11 19.28
C ARG A 4 5.11 -4.13 17.90
N LEU A 5 4.08 -3.33 17.69
CA LEU A 5 3.45 -3.16 16.37
C LEU A 5 4.20 -2.13 15.51
N GLU A 6 4.99 -1.23 16.10
CA GLU A 6 5.72 -0.20 15.35
C GLU A 6 6.94 -0.74 14.57
N GLU A 7 7.46 -1.92 14.95
CA GLU A 7 8.64 -2.52 14.32
C GLU A 7 8.32 -3.47 13.16
N GLN A 8 7.05 -3.74 12.86
CA GLN A 8 6.67 -4.70 11.82
C GLN A 8 6.15 -3.97 10.58
N GLY A 9 6.83 -4.17 9.44
CA GLY A 9 6.48 -3.53 8.18
C GLY A 9 5.11 -3.95 7.65
N TRP A 10 4.60 -3.19 6.68
CA TRP A 10 3.23 -3.37 6.14
C TRP A 10 2.92 -4.79 5.68
N ARG A 11 3.93 -5.58 5.25
CA ARG A 11 3.76 -6.98 4.84
C ARG A 11 3.26 -7.87 6.00
N TYR A 12 3.78 -7.67 7.21
CA TYR A 12 3.31 -8.38 8.39
C TYR A 12 1.88 -7.95 8.75
N GLU A 13 1.61 -6.64 8.73
CA GLU A 13 0.28 -6.11 8.99
C GLU A 13 -0.75 -6.58 7.95
N PHE A 14 -0.33 -6.75 6.70
CA PHE A 14 -1.14 -7.30 5.62
C PHE A 14 -1.48 -8.78 5.87
N GLU A 15 -0.52 -9.60 6.31
CA GLU A 15 -0.77 -11.01 6.66
C GLU A 15 -1.75 -11.15 7.82
N ARG A 16 -1.79 -10.19 8.75
CA ARG A 16 -2.79 -10.17 9.84
C ARG A 16 -4.23 -10.00 9.35
N LEU A 17 -4.44 -9.54 8.12
CA LEU A 17 -5.75 -9.41 7.50
C LEU A 17 -6.26 -10.72 6.87
N GLU A 18 -5.44 -11.76 6.81
CA GLU A 18 -5.85 -13.06 6.29
C GLU A 18 -7.06 -13.62 7.05
N GLY A 19 -8.07 -14.09 6.32
CA GLY A 19 -9.34 -14.58 6.88
C GLY A 19 -10.37 -13.50 7.22
N ALA A 20 -9.99 -12.21 7.27
CA ALA A 20 -10.95 -11.10 7.38
C ALA A 20 -11.58 -10.72 6.03
N TYR A 21 -10.84 -10.95 4.93
CA TYR A 21 -11.28 -10.71 3.56
C TYR A 21 -11.30 -12.00 2.74
N ALA A 22 -12.04 -11.99 1.62
CA ALA A 22 -12.01 -13.10 0.67
C ALA A 22 -10.58 -13.28 0.10
N PRO A 23 -10.13 -14.51 -0.20
CA PRO A 23 -8.80 -14.74 -0.75
C PRO A 23 -8.52 -13.98 -2.05
N SER A 24 -9.56 -13.76 -2.87
CA SER A 24 -9.43 -12.94 -4.08
C SER A 24 -9.16 -11.47 -3.77
N THR A 25 -9.79 -10.92 -2.73
CA THR A 25 -9.58 -9.54 -2.29
C THR A 25 -8.16 -9.34 -1.77
N MET A 26 -7.66 -10.24 -0.92
CA MET A 26 -6.28 -10.19 -0.45
C MET A 26 -5.26 -10.28 -1.60
N ARG A 27 -5.54 -11.12 -2.61
CA ARG A 27 -4.68 -11.19 -3.81
C ARG A 27 -4.71 -9.90 -4.64
N SER A 28 -5.85 -9.23 -4.72
CA SER A 28 -5.98 -7.96 -5.45
C SER A 28 -5.31 -6.80 -4.73
N TYR A 29 -5.38 -6.72 -3.39
CA TYR A 29 -4.78 -5.62 -2.65
C TYR A 29 -3.25 -5.69 -2.58
N ARG A 30 -2.65 -6.88 -2.52
CA ARG A 30 -1.19 -7.00 -2.37
C ARG A 30 -0.41 -6.19 -3.43
N PRO A 31 -0.70 -6.32 -4.74
CA PRO A 31 -0.09 -5.50 -5.78
C PRO A 31 -0.20 -3.99 -5.50
N ASP A 32 -1.36 -3.49 -5.10
CA ASP A 32 -1.58 -2.06 -4.84
C ASP A 32 -0.63 -1.53 -3.73
N PHE A 33 -0.38 -2.33 -2.68
CA PHE A 33 0.59 -1.97 -1.64
C PHE A 33 2.04 -2.03 -2.11
N GLU A 34 2.38 -3.00 -2.97
CA GLU A 34 3.73 -3.13 -3.56
C GLU A 34 4.03 -2.00 -4.55
N ASP A 35 3.02 -1.60 -5.33
CA ASP A 35 3.10 -0.52 -6.29
C ASP A 35 3.21 0.83 -5.57
N PHE A 36 2.45 1.04 -4.50
CA PHE A 36 2.60 2.21 -3.63
C PHE A 36 3.97 2.27 -2.94
N GLU A 37 4.47 1.17 -2.37
CA GLU A 37 5.82 1.10 -1.78
C GLU A 37 6.90 1.48 -2.80
N ARG A 38 6.78 0.98 -4.05
CA ARG A 38 7.70 1.31 -5.14
C ARG A 38 7.63 2.79 -5.50
N TRP A 39 6.42 3.34 -5.65
CA TRP A 39 6.22 4.76 -5.92
C TRP A 39 6.82 5.65 -4.82
N CYS A 40 6.63 5.31 -3.55
CA CYS A 40 7.27 6.00 -2.43
C CYS A 40 8.81 5.97 -2.55
N SER A 41 9.40 4.81 -2.88
CA SER A 41 10.85 4.70 -3.06
C SER A 41 11.36 5.56 -4.23
N GLU A 42 10.59 5.68 -5.31
CA GLU A 42 10.93 6.52 -6.48
C GLU A 42 10.82 8.03 -6.18
N ASN A 43 10.02 8.42 -5.17
CA ASN A 43 9.80 9.80 -4.73
C ASN A 43 10.55 10.14 -3.42
N GLU A 44 11.63 9.40 -3.12
CA GLU A 44 12.49 9.64 -1.95
C GLU A 44 11.78 9.54 -0.58
N MET A 45 10.65 8.83 -0.52
CA MET A 45 9.91 8.56 0.71
C MET A 45 10.42 7.27 1.36
N MET A 46 11.20 7.43 2.44
CA MET A 46 11.85 6.32 3.14
C MET A 46 10.90 5.44 3.96
N GLN A 47 9.68 5.90 4.24
CA GLN A 47 8.66 5.17 5.00
C GLN A 47 7.31 5.28 4.28
N PRO A 48 6.89 4.24 3.54
CA PRO A 48 5.61 4.25 2.83
C PRO A 48 4.42 4.14 3.78
N PHE A 49 4.57 3.55 4.97
CA PHE A 49 3.49 3.41 5.93
C PHE A 49 3.97 3.69 7.37
N PRO A 50 3.15 4.34 8.21
CA PRO A 50 1.92 5.06 7.87
C PRO A 50 2.20 6.24 6.93
N THR A 51 1.26 6.57 6.05
CA THR A 51 1.43 7.58 5.00
C THR A 51 0.55 8.82 5.21
N THR A 52 0.78 9.87 4.42
CA THR A 52 -0.04 11.08 4.43
C THR A 52 -1.16 10.99 3.39
N VAL A 53 -2.21 11.80 3.56
CA VAL A 53 -3.32 11.86 2.58
C VAL A 53 -2.80 12.34 1.23
N GLU A 54 -1.86 13.29 1.24
CA GLU A 54 -1.20 13.83 0.06
C GLU A 54 -0.53 12.71 -0.76
N ALA A 55 0.27 11.86 -0.11
CA ALA A 55 0.93 10.75 -0.78
C ALA A 55 -0.05 9.73 -1.37
N VAL A 56 -1.17 9.46 -0.68
CA VAL A 56 -2.24 8.57 -1.19
C VAL A 56 -2.97 9.17 -2.38
N CYS A 57 -3.08 10.50 -2.48
CA CYS A 57 -3.70 11.15 -3.63
C CYS A 57 -2.75 11.21 -4.84
N GLU A 58 -1.46 11.47 -4.60
CA GLU A 58 -0.46 11.66 -5.67
C GLU A 58 -0.10 10.35 -6.39
N SER A 59 -0.08 9.21 -5.69
CA SER A 59 0.25 7.91 -6.30
C SER A 59 -0.74 7.49 -7.40
N PRO A 60 -2.06 7.50 -7.19
CA PRO A 60 -3.07 7.22 -8.22
C PRO A 60 -3.03 8.20 -9.40
N GLU A 61 -2.72 9.48 -9.16
CA GLU A 61 -2.53 10.46 -10.23
C GLU A 61 -1.33 10.13 -11.13
N ASN A 62 -0.30 9.49 -10.56
CA ASN A 62 0.83 8.99 -11.32
C ASN A 62 0.48 7.73 -12.14
N GLU A 63 -0.23 6.78 -11.54
CA GLU A 63 -0.66 5.53 -12.19
C GLU A 63 -1.69 5.76 -13.30
N GLY A 64 -2.60 6.73 -13.10
CA GLY A 64 -3.59 7.14 -14.09
C GLY A 64 -3.01 7.67 -15.41
N LYS A 65 -1.69 7.93 -15.47
CA LYS A 65 -0.99 8.28 -16.72
C LYS A 65 -0.81 7.08 -17.65
N SER A 66 -0.82 5.86 -17.13
CA SER A 66 -0.50 4.63 -17.89
C SER A 66 -1.56 3.52 -17.77
N MET A 67 -2.47 3.61 -16.79
CA MET A 67 -3.48 2.59 -16.50
C MET A 67 -4.91 3.06 -16.82
N ALA A 68 -5.82 2.10 -17.02
CA ALA A 68 -7.23 2.41 -17.20
C ALA A 68 -7.87 2.84 -15.86
N PRO A 69 -8.85 3.76 -15.86
CA PRO A 69 -9.43 4.29 -14.61
C PRO A 69 -10.06 3.26 -13.66
N SER A 70 -10.42 2.08 -14.17
CA SER A 70 -10.95 0.97 -13.36
C SER A 70 -9.86 0.08 -12.74
N THR A 71 -8.60 0.42 -12.97
CA THR A 71 -7.40 -0.35 -12.56
C THR A 71 -6.49 0.48 -11.66
N VAL A 72 -6.81 1.76 -11.47
CA VAL A 72 -6.19 2.70 -10.52
C VAL A 72 -7.07 2.76 -9.28
#